data_AF-A0A935NZM2-F1
#
_entry.id   AF-A0A935NZM2-F1
#
_cell.length_a   1.000
_cell.length_b   1.000
_cell.length_c   1.000
_cell.angle_alpha   90.00
_cell.angle_beta   90.00
_cell.angle_gamma   90.00
#
_symmetry.space_group_name_H-M   'P 1'
#
loop_
_entity.id
_entity.type
_entity.pdbx_description
1 polymer ?
#
loop_
_entity_poly.entity_id
_entity_poly.type
_entity_poly.pdbx_seq_one_letter_code
_entity_poly.pdbx_strand_id
1 'polypeptide(L)'
;RPDLARAMVASGTASSFRDAFRRHLFDNGPVDVAHRELPLPEALALGRACGAGMALAHPHLYGDHGELLLRRHRDDGLTAVEAFYGAYDHQERNHWVEVARHLGLVCTAGSDYHKPGDPLPGVELPAKYVDPLLAWLSAA
;
A
#
# COMPACT_ATOMS: atom_id res chain seq x y z
N ARG A 1 11.32 7.24 4.43
CA ARG A 1 12.62 7.54 5.11
C ARG A 1 13.74 6.47 4.88
N PRO A 2 13.84 5.76 3.73
CA PRO A 2 14.81 4.66 3.57
C PRO A 2 16.29 5.12 3.44
N ASP A 3 16.55 6.27 2.83
CA ASP A 3 17.93 6.77 2.66
C ASP A 3 18.57 7.16 3.98
N LEU A 4 17.81 7.76 4.89
CA LEU A 4 18.27 8.05 6.24
C LEU A 4 18.56 6.76 7.01
N ALA A 5 17.70 5.74 6.91
CA ALA A 5 17.96 4.43 7.51
C ALA A 5 19.27 3.82 6.99
N ARG A 6 19.54 3.93 5.68
CA ARG A 6 20.79 3.47 5.06
C ARG A 6 22.01 4.21 5.63
N ALA A 7 21.93 5.53 5.75
CA ALA A 7 23.00 6.35 6.32
C ALA A 7 23.26 6.00 7.80
N MET A 8 22.21 5.79 8.59
CA MET A 8 22.33 5.40 10.01
C MET A 8 22.95 4.02 10.20
N VAL A 9 22.67 3.08 9.30
CA VAL A 9 23.34 1.77 9.31
C VAL A 9 24.81 1.92 8.91
N ALA A 10 25.10 2.68 7.86
CA ALA A 10 26.46 2.91 7.39
C ALA A 10 27.34 3.64 8.43
N SER A 11 26.77 4.54 9.22
CA SER A 11 27.48 5.26 10.30
C SER A 11 27.59 4.46 11.61
N GLY A 12 26.98 3.28 11.70
CA GLY A 12 26.91 2.48 12.93
C GLY A 12 25.92 2.99 13.99
N THR A 13 25.12 4.02 13.66
CA THR A 13 24.08 4.56 14.55
C THR A 13 22.94 3.56 14.78
N ALA A 14 22.66 2.73 13.77
CA ALA A 14 21.69 1.63 13.85
C ALA A 14 22.32 0.32 13.37
N SER A 15 21.96 -0.79 14.00
CA SER A 15 22.50 -2.11 13.63
C SER A 15 21.87 -2.71 12.37
N SER A 16 20.68 -2.23 11.98
CA SER A 16 19.94 -2.67 10.81
C SER A 16 18.87 -1.64 10.41
N PHE A 17 18.26 -1.81 9.24
CA PHE A 17 17.08 -1.01 8.84
C PHE A 17 15.96 -1.11 9.88
N ARG A 18 15.64 -2.33 10.33
CA ARG A 18 14.62 -2.55 11.36
C ARG A 18 14.97 -1.81 12.65
N ASP A 19 16.24 -1.82 13.07
CA ASP A 19 16.67 -1.10 14.26
C ASP A 19 16.55 0.42 14.09
N ALA A 20 16.91 0.96 12.91
CA ALA A 20 16.76 2.38 12.59
C ALA A 20 15.29 2.84 12.68
N PHE A 21 14.37 2.11 12.03
CA PHE A 21 12.94 2.42 12.10
C PHE A 21 12.38 2.27 13.50
N ARG A 22 12.73 1.20 14.23
CA ARG A 22 12.21 0.96 15.58
C ARG A 22 12.67 2.02 16.60
N ARG A 23 13.91 2.50 16.51
CA ARG A 23 14.49 3.39 17.54
C ARG A 23 14.40 4.88 17.18
N HIS A 24 14.35 5.21 15.90
CA HIS A 24 14.54 6.59 15.44
C HIS A 24 13.51 7.04 14.40
N LEU A 25 13.22 6.21 13.39
CA LEU A 25 12.47 6.64 12.20
C LEU A 25 10.99 6.22 12.21
N PHE A 26 10.43 5.93 13.38
CA PHE A 26 8.99 5.67 13.54
C PHE A 26 8.20 6.98 13.57
N ASP A 27 6.89 6.88 13.34
CA ASP A 27 6.01 8.05 13.28
C ASP A 27 5.91 8.70 14.67
N ASN A 28 5.96 10.03 14.71
CA ASN A 28 6.12 10.83 15.93
C ASN A 28 7.41 10.52 16.71
N GLY A 29 8.40 9.91 16.04
CA GLY A 29 9.71 9.60 16.61
C GLY A 29 10.64 10.81 16.72
N PRO A 30 11.85 10.62 17.27
CA PRO A 30 12.78 11.71 17.61
C PRO A 30 13.29 12.52 16.42
N VAL A 31 13.18 11.99 15.19
CA VAL A 31 13.57 12.67 13.96
C VAL A 31 12.42 12.75 12.96
N ASP A 32 11.19 12.58 13.45
CA ASP A 32 10.01 12.73 12.61
C ASP A 32 9.71 14.23 12.41
N VAL A 33 9.84 14.67 11.17
CA VAL A 33 9.56 16.05 10.77
C VAL A 33 8.33 16.02 9.90
N ALA A 34 7.31 16.79 10.29
CA ALA A 34 6.05 16.86 9.59
C ALA A 34 6.27 17.19 8.11
N HIS A 35 5.86 16.27 7.25
CA HIS A 35 5.82 16.45 5.81
C HIS A 35 4.39 16.77 5.39
N ARG A 36 4.21 17.74 4.50
CA ARG A 36 2.87 18.04 3.96
C ARG A 36 2.48 16.93 3.00
N GLU A 37 1.55 16.09 3.42
CA GLU A 37 0.92 15.11 2.55
C GLU A 37 -0.21 15.73 1.74
N LEU A 38 -0.44 15.20 0.54
CA LEU A 38 -1.60 15.55 -0.27
C LEU A 38 -2.84 14.92 0.37
N PRO A 39 -3.88 15.69 0.75
CA PRO A 39 -5.10 15.11 1.29
C PRO A 39 -5.69 14.07 0.34
N LEU A 40 -6.14 12.93 0.86
CA LEU A 40 -6.65 11.84 0.04
C LEU A 40 -7.71 12.27 -1.00
N PRO A 41 -8.72 13.11 -0.67
CA PRO A 41 -9.68 13.59 -1.66
C PRO A 41 -9.02 14.37 -2.82
N GLU A 42 -7.98 15.16 -2.54
CA GLU A 42 -7.24 15.89 -3.56
C GLU A 42 -6.40 14.94 -4.42
N ALA A 43 -5.76 13.94 -3.81
CA ALA A 43 -5.01 12.90 -4.52
C ALA A 43 -5.91 12.10 -5.47
N LEU A 44 -7.10 11.72 -5.01
CA LEU A 44 -8.08 11.00 -5.83
C LEU A 44 -8.61 11.88 -6.97
N ALA A 45 -8.88 13.17 -6.71
CA ALA A 45 -9.33 14.11 -7.73
C ALA A 45 -8.26 14.30 -8.82
N LEU A 46 -6.99 14.41 -8.44
CA LEU A 46 -5.87 14.48 -9.37
C LEU A 46 -5.75 13.20 -10.20
N GLY A 47 -5.83 12.03 -9.56
CA GLY A 47 -5.80 10.74 -10.24
C GLY A 47 -6.90 10.64 -11.31
N ARG A 48 -8.15 11.00 -10.95
CA ARG A 48 -9.26 11.05 -11.91
C ARG A 48 -9.02 12.02 -13.07
N ALA A 49 -8.49 13.21 -12.78
CA ALA A 49 -8.21 14.20 -13.82
C ALA A 49 -7.18 13.73 -14.85
N CYS A 50 -6.31 12.79 -14.47
CA CYS A 50 -5.29 12.19 -15.33
C CYS A 50 -5.70 10.84 -15.93
N GLY A 51 -6.92 10.35 -15.66
CA GLY A 51 -7.31 9.00 -16.08
C GLY A 51 -6.51 7.89 -15.38
N ALA A 52 -6.23 8.06 -14.09
CA ALA A 52 -5.51 7.07 -13.31
C ALA A 52 -6.48 6.22 -12.48
N GLY A 53 -6.25 4.90 -12.47
CA GLY A 53 -6.87 4.00 -11.50
C GLY A 53 -6.23 4.18 -10.13
N MET A 54 -7.06 4.39 -9.10
CA MET A 54 -6.58 4.60 -7.72
C MET A 54 -6.82 3.36 -6.87
N ALA A 55 -5.74 2.82 -6.29
CA ALA A 55 -5.77 1.64 -5.42
C ALA A 55 -5.22 1.97 -4.03
N LEU A 56 -5.82 1.39 -2.97
CA LEU A 56 -5.24 1.43 -1.64
C LEU A 56 -4.15 0.35 -1.53
N ALA A 57 -2.89 0.78 -1.46
CA ALA A 57 -1.74 -0.09 -1.28
C ALA A 57 -1.65 -0.63 0.16
N HIS A 58 -1.24 -1.90 0.29
CA HIS A 58 -0.97 -2.62 1.54
C HIS A 58 -1.84 -2.16 2.73
N PRO A 59 -3.18 -2.33 2.64
CA PRO A 59 -4.15 -1.74 3.57
C PRO A 59 -4.03 -2.21 5.03
N HIS A 60 -3.40 -3.36 5.28
CA HIS A 60 -3.13 -3.86 6.63
C HIS A 60 -2.34 -2.89 7.53
N LEU A 61 -1.54 -1.98 6.93
CA LEU A 61 -0.80 -0.97 7.70
C LEU A 61 -1.71 0.06 8.38
N TYR A 62 -2.96 0.17 7.93
CA TYR A 62 -3.96 1.07 8.51
C TYR A 62 -4.88 0.38 9.53
N GLY A 63 -4.73 -0.93 9.77
CA GLY A 63 -5.66 -1.71 10.58
C GLY A 63 -7.11 -1.54 10.10
N ASP A 64 -8.05 -1.36 11.04
CA ASP A 64 -9.48 -1.16 10.75
C ASP A 64 -9.76 0.11 9.90
N HIS A 65 -8.85 1.08 9.90
CA HIS A 65 -9.01 2.28 9.08
C HIS A 65 -8.89 2.00 7.58
N GLY A 66 -8.21 0.92 7.17
CA GLY A 66 -8.08 0.56 5.75
C GLY A 66 -9.45 0.34 5.10
N GLU A 67 -10.31 -0.46 5.74
CA GLU A 67 -11.67 -0.69 5.26
C GLU A 67 -12.52 0.59 5.31
N LEU A 68 -12.36 1.41 6.35
CA LEU A 68 -13.08 2.68 6.46
C LEU A 68 -12.71 3.64 5.31
N LEU A 69 -11.42 3.74 4.96
CA LEU A 69 -10.96 4.57 3.84
C LEU A 69 -11.58 4.10 2.52
N LEU A 70 -11.56 2.79 2.27
CA LEU A 70 -12.18 2.20 1.08
C LEU A 70 -13.68 2.50 1.01
N ARG A 71 -14.42 2.29 2.11
CA ARG A 71 -15.86 2.57 2.17
C ARG A 71 -16.16 4.04 1.92
N ARG A 72 -15.40 4.94 2.54
CA ARG A 72 -15.64 6.38 2.49
C ARG A 72 -15.31 6.98 1.12
N HIS A 73 -14.25 6.50 0.48
CA HIS A 73 -13.67 7.13 -0.72
C HIS A 73 -13.86 6.31 -2.00
N ARG A 74 -14.61 5.21 -1.95
CA ARG A 74 -15.00 4.43 -3.14
C ARG A 74 -15.60 5.32 -4.22
N ASP A 75 -16.63 6.08 -3.85
CA ASP A 75 -17.36 6.94 -4.79
C ASP A 75 -16.54 8.19 -5.15
N ASP A 76 -15.51 8.51 -4.36
CA ASP A 76 -14.47 9.48 -4.69
C ASP A 76 -13.37 8.88 -5.59
N GLY A 77 -13.53 7.68 -6.16
CA GLY A 77 -12.60 7.11 -7.13
C GLY A 77 -11.53 6.14 -6.58
N LEU A 78 -11.52 5.85 -5.28
CA LEU A 78 -10.69 4.78 -4.70
C LEU A 78 -11.32 3.42 -5.00
N THR A 79 -11.10 2.90 -6.21
CA THR A 79 -11.86 1.79 -6.80
C THR A 79 -11.14 0.45 -6.78
N ALA A 80 -9.97 0.39 -6.17
CA ALA A 80 -9.18 -0.83 -6.06
C ALA A 80 -8.45 -0.95 -4.71
N VAL A 81 -8.06 -2.17 -4.36
CA VAL A 81 -7.32 -2.49 -3.14
C VAL A 81 -6.28 -3.57 -3.40
N GLU A 82 -5.10 -3.42 -2.80
CA GLU A 82 -4.06 -4.46 -2.83
C GLU A 82 -4.45 -5.63 -1.91
N ALA A 83 -5.19 -6.58 -2.49
CA ALA A 83 -5.63 -7.79 -1.80
C ALA A 83 -4.57 -8.91 -1.84
N PHE A 84 -3.64 -8.85 -2.81
CA PHE A 84 -2.56 -9.82 -2.98
C PHE A 84 -1.22 -9.14 -2.70
N TYR A 85 -0.79 -9.18 -1.44
CA TYR A 85 0.48 -8.62 -1.01
C TYR A 85 1.50 -9.71 -0.67
N GLY A 86 2.77 -9.48 -1.00
CA GLY A 86 3.85 -10.48 -0.84
C GLY A 86 4.03 -10.96 0.61
N ALA A 87 3.70 -10.12 1.59
CA ALA A 87 3.78 -10.47 3.01
C ALA A 87 2.48 -11.05 3.61
N TYR A 88 1.36 -11.08 2.86
CA TYR A 88 0.10 -11.61 3.39
C TYR A 88 0.11 -13.13 3.47
N ASP A 89 -0.42 -13.62 4.60
CA ASP A 89 -0.87 -14.99 4.69
C ASP A 89 -2.22 -15.19 3.98
N HIS A 90 -2.76 -16.40 4.06
CA HIS A 90 -4.03 -16.74 3.42
C HIS A 90 -5.24 -16.02 4.06
N GLN A 91 -5.17 -15.72 5.36
CA GLN A 91 -6.25 -15.06 6.09
C GLN A 91 -6.32 -13.57 5.71
N GLU A 92 -5.19 -12.87 5.71
CA GLU A 92 -5.12 -11.46 5.27
C GLU A 92 -5.59 -11.31 3.82
N ARG A 93 -5.14 -12.18 2.90
CA ARG A 93 -5.58 -12.15 1.50
C ARG A 93 -7.09 -12.30 1.39
N ASN A 94 -7.66 -13.29 2.07
CA ASN A 94 -9.10 -13.53 2.03
C ASN A 94 -9.90 -12.36 2.62
N HIS A 95 -9.39 -11.75 3.70
CA HIS A 95 -10.03 -10.57 4.28
C HIS A 95 -10.16 -9.44 3.24
N TRP A 96 -9.06 -9.07 2.58
CA TRP A 96 -9.08 -7.98 1.60
C TRP A 96 -9.83 -8.32 0.31
N VAL A 97 -9.83 -9.59 -0.12
CA VAL A 97 -10.68 -10.08 -1.21
C VAL A 97 -12.17 -9.92 -0.86
N GLU A 98 -12.57 -10.27 0.37
CA GLU A 98 -13.97 -10.14 0.81
C GLU A 98 -14.38 -8.67 0.94
N VAL A 99 -13.50 -7.81 1.45
CA VAL A 99 -13.72 -6.35 1.46
C VAL A 99 -13.90 -5.84 0.03
N ALA A 100 -13.01 -6.21 -0.89
CA ALA A 100 -13.12 -5.81 -2.30
C ALA A 100 -14.45 -6.28 -2.91
N ARG A 101 -14.84 -7.53 -2.67
CA ARG A 101 -16.11 -8.09 -3.14
C ARG A 101 -17.32 -7.33 -2.60
N HIS A 102 -17.36 -7.03 -1.29
CA HIS A 102 -18.47 -6.31 -0.67
C HIS A 102 -18.60 -4.87 -1.16
N LEU A 103 -17.48 -4.22 -1.46
CA LEU A 103 -17.45 -2.84 -1.91
C LEU A 103 -17.43 -2.71 -3.45
N GLY A 104 -17.40 -3.82 -4.19
CA GLY A 104 -17.29 -3.80 -5.65
C GLY A 104 -15.99 -3.15 -6.13
N LEU A 105 -14.88 -3.39 -5.42
CA LEU A 105 -13.55 -2.90 -5.75
C LEU A 105 -12.77 -3.96 -6.55
N VAL A 106 -11.78 -3.49 -7.31
CA VAL A 106 -10.86 -4.35 -8.04
C VAL A 106 -9.73 -4.80 -7.11
N CYS A 107 -9.36 -6.09 -7.20
CA CYS A 107 -8.21 -6.63 -6.47
C CYS A 107 -6.93 -6.38 -7.26
N THR A 108 -5.94 -5.73 -6.65
CA THR A 108 -4.58 -5.58 -7.19
C THR A 108 -3.59 -6.47 -6.44
N ALA A 109 -2.37 -6.56 -6.99
CA ALA A 109 -1.27 -7.32 -6.41
C ALA A 109 0.04 -6.55 -6.47
N GLY A 110 0.88 -6.72 -5.45
CA GLY A 110 2.20 -6.09 -5.38
C GLY A 110 3.09 -6.73 -4.33
N SER A 111 4.40 -6.78 -4.62
CA SER A 111 5.39 -7.37 -3.69
C SER A 111 6.02 -6.34 -2.76
N ASP A 112 5.90 -5.04 -3.09
CA ASP A 112 6.60 -3.94 -2.41
C ASP A 112 8.10 -4.20 -2.22
N TYR A 113 8.74 -4.72 -3.26
CA TYR A 113 10.15 -5.10 -3.22
C TYR A 113 11.04 -3.86 -3.28
N HIS A 114 11.96 -3.71 -2.31
CA HIS A 114 12.88 -2.58 -2.26
C HIS A 114 14.37 -2.98 -2.33
N LYS A 115 14.75 -4.17 -1.86
CA LYS A 115 16.15 -4.66 -1.86
C LYS A 115 16.25 -6.17 -1.61
N PRO A 116 17.41 -6.79 -1.89
CA PRO A 116 17.70 -8.15 -1.45
C PRO A 116 17.50 -8.31 0.07
N GLY A 117 16.78 -9.37 0.46
CA GLY A 117 16.38 -9.61 1.85
C GLY A 117 14.95 -9.20 2.20
N ASP A 118 14.29 -8.41 1.35
CA ASP A 118 12.83 -8.23 1.39
C ASP A 118 12.13 -9.45 0.73
N PRO A 119 10.79 -9.62 0.89
CA PRO A 119 10.05 -10.63 0.14
C PRO A 119 10.37 -10.56 -1.36
N LEU A 120 10.48 -11.73 -2.02
CA LEU A 120 10.89 -11.79 -3.43
C LEU A 120 9.99 -10.91 -4.32
N PRO A 121 10.54 -10.35 -5.41
CA PRO A 121 9.74 -9.58 -6.35
C PRO A 121 8.66 -10.46 -6.98
N GLY A 122 7.49 -9.85 -7.17
CA GLY A 122 6.31 -10.50 -7.77
C GLY A 122 5.36 -11.11 -6.74
N VAL A 123 4.07 -11.09 -7.08
CA VAL A 123 3.00 -11.76 -6.34
C VAL A 123 2.11 -12.46 -7.35
N GLU A 124 1.72 -13.69 -7.06
CA GLU A 124 0.77 -14.42 -7.90
C GLU A 124 -0.64 -13.86 -7.70
N LEU A 125 -1.24 -13.39 -8.79
CA LEU A 125 -2.64 -13.00 -8.84
C LEU A 125 -3.44 -14.18 -9.43
N PRO A 126 -4.42 -14.75 -8.70
CA PRO A 126 -5.25 -15.81 -9.24
C PRO A 126 -5.97 -15.38 -10.52
N ALA A 127 -6.03 -16.27 -11.53
CA ALA A 127 -6.52 -15.98 -12.87
C ALA A 127 -7.90 -15.26 -12.90
N LYS A 128 -8.81 -15.61 -11.98
CA LYS A 128 -10.13 -14.96 -11.87
C LYS A 128 -10.11 -13.45 -11.59
N TYR A 129 -8.98 -12.90 -11.13
CA TYR A 129 -8.82 -11.47 -10.86
C TYR A 129 -8.03 -10.74 -11.96
N VAL A 130 -7.46 -11.47 -12.92
CA VAL A 130 -6.64 -10.88 -14.00
C VAL A 130 -7.51 -10.04 -14.94
N ASP A 131 -8.60 -10.59 -15.47
CA ASP A 131 -9.46 -9.84 -16.42
C ASP A 131 -10.10 -8.61 -15.78
N PRO A 132 -10.65 -8.65 -14.55
CA PRO A 132 -11.12 -7.45 -13.86
C PRO A 132 -10.03 -6.39 -13.68
N LEU A 133 -8.81 -6.80 -13.34
CA LEU A 133 -7.68 -5.88 -13.19
C LEU A 133 -7.30 -5.22 -14.51
N LEU A 134 -7.21 -6.00 -15.61
CA LEU A 134 -6.88 -5.47 -16.93
C LEU A 134 -7.96 -4.53 -17.45
N ALA A 135 -9.24 -4.86 -17.23
CA ALA A 135 -10.36 -3.99 -17.58
C ALA A 135 -10.29 -2.67 -16.81
N TRP A 136 -9.99 -2.72 -15.51
CA TRP A 136 -9.83 -1.53 -14.67
C TRP A 136 -8.65 -0.66 -15.11
N LEU A 137 -7.49 -1.25 -15.42
CA LEU A 137 -6.32 -0.52 -15.93
C LEU A 137 -6.59 0.14 -17.30
N SER A 138 -7.50 -0.43 -18.09
CA SER A 138 -7.83 0.08 -19.43
C SER A 138 -8.98 1.09 -19.44
N ALA A 139 -9.74 1.17 -18.35
CA ALA A 139 -10.89 2.07 -18.19
C ALA A 139 -10.51 3.43 -17.57
N ALA A 140 -9.27 3.55 -17.11
CA ALA A 140 -8.71 4.76 -16.52
C ALA A 140 -8.22 5.72 -17.61
#